data_AF-A0A6L9MVZ5-F1
#
_entry.id   AF-A0A6L9MVZ5-F1
#
_cell.length_a   1.000
_cell.length_b   1.000
_cell.length_c   1.000
_cell.angle_alpha   90.00
_cell.angle_beta   90.00
_cell.angle_gamma   90.00
#
_symmetry.space_group_name_H-M   'P 1'
#
loop_
_entity.id
_entity.type
_entity.pdbx_description
1 polymer ?
#
loop_
_entity_poly.entity_id
_entity_poly.type
_entity_poly.pdbx_seq_one_letter_code
_entity_poly.pdbx_strand_id
1 'polypeptide(L)'
;MADKLIALAFRERQIKPRDVLDLAWLSQQNVPIEASLVKKKLVMRGKTRKGFLKNLQVHSGSILASDETKLDFEREMLRFVPKDIRERTLNRKEFWPYVGETIASQIETIGSALNRNSTNGHDSYMKM
;
A
#
# COMPACT_ATOMS: atom_id res chain seq x y z
N MET A 1 -4.36 -7.78 -3.58
CA MET A 1 -3.60 -6.58 -3.16
C MET A 1 -4.41 -5.29 -3.09
N ALA A 2 -5.35 -5.04 -4.01
CA ALA A 2 -6.14 -3.80 -4.00
C ALA A 2 -6.81 -3.49 -2.64
N ASP A 3 -7.38 -4.49 -1.95
CA ASP A 3 -7.98 -4.28 -0.62
C ASP A 3 -6.98 -3.80 0.44
N LYS A 4 -5.75 -4.32 0.42
CA LYS A 4 -4.69 -3.91 1.35
C LYS A 4 -4.27 -2.47 1.12
N LEU A 5 -4.18 -2.07 -0.15
CA LEU A 5 -3.86 -0.69 -0.50
C LEU A 5 -5.01 0.28 -0.11
N ILE A 6 -6.26 -0.13 -0.31
CA ILE A 6 -7.45 0.62 0.14
C ILE A 6 -7.47 0.73 1.67
N ALA A 7 -7.17 -0.36 2.38
CA ALA A 7 -7.11 -0.39 3.84
C ALA A 7 -6.00 0.52 4.38
N LEU A 8 -4.82 0.51 3.75
CA LEU A 8 -3.72 1.43 4.09
C LEU A 8 -4.14 2.88 3.91
N ALA A 9 -4.76 3.22 2.78
CA ALA A 9 -5.13 4.60 2.44
C ALA A 9 -6.22 5.21 3.33
N PHE A 10 -7.14 4.41 3.89
CA PHE A 10 -8.31 4.94 4.59
C PHE A 10 -8.37 4.52 6.04
N ARG A 11 -7.22 4.20 6.64
CA ARG A 11 -7.18 3.90 8.06
C ARG A 11 -7.20 5.18 8.89
N GLU A 12 -8.18 5.29 9.76
CA GLU A 12 -8.48 6.56 10.44
C GLU A 12 -7.58 6.87 11.65
N ARG A 13 -6.92 5.86 12.25
CA ARG A 13 -6.19 6.03 13.52
C ARG A 13 -4.69 5.80 13.41
N GLN A 14 -4.30 4.65 12.89
CA GLN A 14 -2.90 4.25 12.81
C GLN A 14 -2.70 3.32 11.62
N ILE A 15 -1.49 3.34 11.07
CA ILE A 15 -1.03 2.30 10.15
C ILE A 15 -1.08 0.97 10.92
N LYS A 16 -1.57 -0.10 10.29
CA LYS A 16 -1.48 -1.42 10.93
C LYS A 16 -0.30 -2.20 10.39
N PRO A 17 0.60 -2.65 11.29
CA PRO A 17 1.79 -3.38 10.90
C PRO A 17 1.54 -4.57 9.99
N ARG A 18 0.43 -5.29 10.20
CA ARG A 18 0.12 -6.48 9.39
C ARG A 18 -0.23 -6.15 7.94
N ASP A 19 -0.92 -5.04 7.69
CA ASP A 19 -1.19 -4.64 6.29
C ASP A 19 0.08 -4.19 5.58
N VAL A 20 1.01 -3.56 6.31
CA VAL A 20 2.34 -3.20 5.80
C VAL A 20 3.14 -4.45 5.43
N LEU A 21 3.19 -5.45 6.32
CA LEU A 21 3.86 -6.72 6.03
C LEU A 21 3.21 -7.45 4.85
N ASP A 22 1.87 -7.54 4.82
CA ASP A 22 1.13 -8.20 3.74
C ASP A 22 1.41 -7.53 2.38
N LEU A 23 1.49 -6.19 2.32
CA LEU A 23 1.81 -5.47 1.08
C LEU A 23 3.21 -5.79 0.58
N ALA A 24 4.22 -5.77 1.46
CA ALA A 24 5.59 -6.09 1.11
C ALA A 24 5.73 -7.57 0.69
N TRP A 25 5.09 -8.48 1.42
CA TRP A 25 5.13 -9.91 1.14
C TRP A 25 4.44 -10.25 -0.19
N LEU A 26 3.24 -9.71 -0.45
CA LEU A 26 2.55 -9.92 -1.73
C LEU A 26 3.34 -9.33 -2.91
N SER A 27 4.05 -8.23 -2.70
CA SER A 27 4.98 -7.67 -3.70
C SER A 27 6.09 -8.65 -4.06
N GLN A 28 6.69 -9.27 -3.04
CA GLN A 28 7.77 -10.24 -3.22
C GLN A 28 7.31 -11.46 -4.02
N GLN A 29 6.03 -11.81 -3.92
CA GLN A 29 5.41 -12.89 -4.71
C GLN A 29 5.00 -12.45 -6.13
N ASN A 30 5.38 -11.25 -6.58
CA ASN A 30 5.00 -10.67 -7.87
C ASN A 30 3.47 -10.64 -8.11
N VAL A 31 2.68 -10.54 -7.05
CA VAL A 31 1.24 -10.33 -7.20
C VAL A 31 1.04 -8.89 -7.71
N PRO A 32 0.25 -8.65 -8.77
CA PRO A 32 0.05 -7.31 -9.29
C PRO A 32 -1.06 -6.55 -8.53
N ILE A 33 -0.96 -5.22 -8.53
CA ILE A 33 -2.03 -4.32 -8.09
C ILE A 33 -2.84 -3.89 -9.31
N GLU A 34 -3.99 -4.53 -9.52
CA GLU A 34 -4.89 -4.19 -10.62
C GLU A 34 -5.56 -2.82 -10.43
N ALA A 35 -5.19 -1.85 -11.26
CA ALA A 35 -5.74 -0.49 -11.23
C ALA A 35 -7.26 -0.47 -11.43
N SER A 36 -7.80 -1.36 -12.26
CA SER A 36 -9.24 -1.50 -12.50
C SER A 36 -9.98 -1.91 -11.22
N LEU A 37 -9.42 -2.82 -10.41
CA LEU A 37 -9.99 -3.25 -9.13
C LEU A 37 -9.90 -2.14 -8.08
N VAL A 38 -8.80 -1.40 -8.02
CA VAL A 38 -8.67 -0.24 -7.13
C VAL A 38 -9.76 0.79 -7.45
N LYS A 39 -9.96 1.15 -8.73
CA LYS A 39 -11.03 2.07 -9.16
C LYS A 39 -12.41 1.60 -8.71
N LYS A 40 -12.75 0.33 -9.01
CA LYS A 40 -14.04 -0.26 -8.61
C LYS A 40 -14.25 -0.15 -7.10
N LYS A 41 -13.22 -0.48 -6.30
CA LYS A 41 -13.28 -0.41 -4.83
C LYS A 41 -13.42 1.02 -4.30
N LEU A 42 -12.81 2.01 -4.94
CA LEU A 42 -12.99 3.42 -4.59
C LEU A 42 -14.43 3.88 -4.82
N VAL A 43 -15.00 3.55 -5.99
CA VAL A 43 -16.39 3.89 -6.34
C VAL A 43 -17.37 3.27 -5.35
N MET A 44 -17.24 1.96 -5.06
CA MET A 44 -18.10 1.26 -4.10
C MET A 44 -18.07 1.86 -2.69
N ARG A 45 -16.99 2.56 -2.32
CA ARG A 45 -16.80 3.17 -1.00
C ARG A 45 -17.05 4.68 -0.99
N GLY A 46 -17.50 5.26 -2.11
CA GLY A 46 -17.68 6.71 -2.24
C GLY A 46 -16.41 7.52 -2.03
N LYS A 47 -15.23 6.95 -2.32
CA LYS A 47 -13.93 7.60 -2.09
C LYS A 47 -13.37 8.15 -3.41
N THR A 48 -12.72 9.31 -3.33
CA THR A 48 -12.09 9.92 -4.50
C THR A 48 -10.68 9.38 -4.71
N ARG A 49 -10.27 9.30 -5.99
CA ARG A 49 -8.88 8.96 -6.33
C ARG A 49 -7.88 9.94 -5.71
N LYS A 50 -8.18 11.24 -5.74
CA LYS A 50 -7.30 12.28 -5.19
C LYS A 50 -7.07 12.08 -3.68
N GLY A 51 -8.15 11.83 -2.93
CA GLY A 51 -8.06 11.55 -1.50
C GLY A 51 -7.30 10.25 -1.21
N PHE A 52 -7.57 9.20 -1.99
CA PHE A 52 -6.85 7.92 -1.90
C PHE A 52 -5.33 8.09 -2.06
N LEU A 53 -4.88 8.74 -3.13
CA LEU A 53 -3.45 8.94 -3.39
C LEU A 53 -2.81 9.86 -2.34
N LYS A 54 -3.50 10.92 -1.91
CA LYS A 54 -3.01 11.80 -0.84
C LYS A 54 -2.74 11.02 0.44
N ASN A 55 -3.69 10.19 0.87
CA ASN A 55 -3.54 9.44 2.12
C ASN A 55 -2.46 8.36 2.01
N LEU A 56 -2.36 7.68 0.86
CA LEU A 56 -1.26 6.74 0.62
C LEU A 56 0.10 7.40 0.75
N GLN A 57 0.27 8.60 0.19
CA GLN A 57 1.53 9.35 0.30
C GLN A 57 1.84 9.72 1.75
N VAL A 58 0.86 10.16 2.52
CA VAL A 58 1.03 10.44 3.95
C VAL A 58 1.50 9.19 4.70
N HIS A 59 0.80 8.06 4.53
CA HIS A 59 1.16 6.84 5.24
C HIS A 59 2.50 6.26 4.77
N SER A 60 2.82 6.36 3.47
CA SER A 60 4.13 5.96 2.94
C SER A 60 5.25 6.79 3.54
N GLY A 61 5.06 8.10 3.66
CA GLY A 61 6.01 9.00 4.32
C GLY A 61 6.25 8.60 5.78
N SER A 62 5.20 8.26 6.53
CA SER A 62 5.35 7.75 7.90
C SER A 62 6.13 6.43 7.95
N ILE A 63 5.86 5.46 7.05
CA ILE A 63 6.60 4.19 7.02
C ILE A 63 8.09 4.42 6.75
N LEU A 64 8.42 5.37 5.87
CA LEU A 64 9.80 5.66 5.48
C LEU A 64 10.59 6.43 6.54
N ALA A 65 9.94 7.34 7.28
CA ALA A 65 10.65 8.35 8.07
C ALA A 65 10.34 8.34 9.59
N SER A 66 9.31 7.61 10.05
CA SER A 66 8.90 7.61 11.46
C SER A 66 9.46 6.41 12.22
N ASP A 67 10.33 6.67 13.19
CA ASP A 67 10.82 5.66 14.13
C ASP A 67 9.68 5.07 14.97
N GLU A 68 8.66 5.87 15.32
CA GLU A 68 7.47 5.37 16.03
C GLU A 68 6.72 4.34 15.20
N THR A 69 6.52 4.61 13.89
CA THR A 69 5.86 3.66 12.98
C THR A 69 6.66 2.36 12.86
N LYS A 70 7.99 2.45 12.84
CA LYS A 70 8.87 1.27 12.85
C LYS A 70 8.76 0.49 14.16
N LEU A 71 8.81 1.14 15.30
CA LEU A 71 8.69 0.51 16.62
C LEU A 71 7.32 -0.17 16.81
N ASP A 72 6.24 0.46 16.33
CA ASP A 72 4.91 -0.15 16.30
C ASP A 72 4.87 -1.41 15.44
N PHE A 73 5.53 -1.35 14.28
CA PHE A 73 5.66 -2.50 13.40
C PHE A 73 6.39 -3.66 14.07
N GLU A 74 7.57 -3.40 14.63
CA GLU A 74 8.37 -4.40 15.32
C GLU A 74 7.62 -5.04 16.48
N ARG A 75 7.02 -4.23 17.37
CA ARG A 75 6.25 -4.71 18.52
C ARG A 75 5.11 -5.63 18.13
N GLU A 76 4.36 -5.28 17.08
CA GLU A 76 3.25 -6.12 16.62
C GLU A 76 3.76 -7.42 15.98
N MET A 77 4.86 -7.36 15.21
CA MET A 77 5.42 -8.56 14.58
C MET A 77 6.01 -9.54 15.59
N LEU A 78 6.53 -9.07 16.73
CA LEU A 78 6.96 -9.94 17.84
C LEU A 78 5.84 -10.88 18.32
N ARG A 79 4.57 -10.46 18.22
CA ARG A 79 3.42 -11.22 18.71
C ARG A 79 2.95 -12.31 17.75
N PHE A 80 3.26 -12.16 16.46
CA PHE A 80 2.73 -13.03 15.41
C PHE A 80 3.77 -13.89 14.72
N VAL A 81 5.04 -13.45 14.71
CA VAL A 81 6.09 -14.12 13.95
C VAL A 81 7.01 -14.90 14.89
N PRO A 82 7.11 -16.24 14.71
CA PRO A 82 8.03 -17.10 15.46
C PRO A 82 9.47 -16.59 15.44
N LYS A 83 10.19 -16.79 16.56
CA LYS A 83 11.53 -16.22 16.78
C LYS A 83 12.51 -16.55 15.65
N ASP A 84 12.58 -17.81 15.25
CA ASP A 84 13.42 -18.32 14.17
C ASP A 84 13.13 -17.62 12.84
N ILE A 85 11.85 -17.37 12.54
CA ILE A 85 11.44 -16.65 11.34
C ILE A 85 11.84 -15.18 11.43
N ARG A 86 11.69 -14.52 12.58
CA ARG A 86 12.07 -13.11 12.73
C ARG A 86 13.57 -12.90 12.57
N GLU A 87 14.39 -13.78 13.14
CA GLU A 87 15.85 -13.66 13.08
C GLU A 87 16.38 -13.75 11.65
N ARG A 88 15.74 -14.57 10.80
CA ARG A 88 16.10 -14.68 9.38
C ARG A 88 15.47 -13.61 8.49
N THR A 89 14.46 -12.86 8.92
CA THR A 89 13.79 -11.82 8.13
C THR A 89 13.73 -10.46 8.84
N LEU A 90 12.78 -10.28 9.75
CA LEU A 90 12.39 -9.00 10.36
C LEU A 90 13.53 -8.30 11.12
N ASN A 91 14.40 -9.07 11.76
CA ASN A 91 15.50 -8.55 12.56
C ASN A 91 16.69 -8.10 11.70
N ARG A 92 16.66 -8.34 10.39
CA ARG A 92 17.70 -7.85 9.48
C ARG A 92 17.56 -6.34 9.31
N LYS A 93 18.67 -5.61 9.44
CA LYS A 93 18.69 -4.14 9.36
C LYS A 93 18.15 -3.62 8.03
N GLU A 94 18.25 -4.40 6.97
CA GLU A 94 17.78 -4.08 5.62
C GLU A 94 16.28 -4.28 5.44
N PHE A 95 15.62 -5.05 6.32
CA PHE A 95 14.23 -5.45 6.12
C PHE A 95 13.26 -4.27 6.16
N TRP A 96 13.38 -3.40 7.16
CA TRP A 96 12.47 -2.25 7.29
C TRP A 96 12.62 -1.24 6.13
N PRO A 97 13.84 -0.81 5.74
CA PRO A 97 14.04 -0.02 4.53
C PRO A 97 13.39 -0.64 3.29
N TYR A 98 13.62 -1.95 3.07
CA TYR A 98 13.03 -2.69 1.96
C TYR A 98 11.49 -2.62 1.97
N VAL A 99 10.84 -2.79 3.12
CA VAL A 99 9.38 -2.69 3.25
C VAL A 99 8.88 -1.31 2.84
N GLY A 100 9.53 -0.25 3.34
CA GLY A 100 9.16 1.13 3.01
C GLY A 100 9.31 1.44 1.53
N GLU A 101 10.45 1.11 0.93
CA GLU A 101 10.74 1.31 -0.49
C GLU A 101 9.78 0.53 -1.39
N THR A 102 9.48 -0.72 -1.01
CA THR A 102 8.54 -1.58 -1.74
C THR A 102 7.15 -0.93 -1.79
N ILE A 103 6.65 -0.45 -0.65
CA ILE A 103 5.33 0.17 -0.56
C ILE A 103 5.31 1.50 -1.34
N ALA A 104 6.36 2.32 -1.22
CA ALA A 104 6.48 3.57 -1.97
C ALA A 104 6.42 3.32 -3.49
N SER A 105 7.20 2.36 -3.98
CA SER A 105 7.22 1.97 -5.40
C SER A 105 5.85 1.48 -5.91
N GLN A 106 5.13 0.70 -5.10
CA GLN A 106 3.77 0.27 -5.41
C GLN A 106 2.80 1.46 -5.52
N ILE A 107 2.91 2.43 -4.61
CA ILE A 107 2.07 3.64 -4.59
C ILE A 107 2.34 4.52 -5.81
N GLU A 108 3.59 4.65 -6.24
CA GLU A 108 3.95 5.37 -7.47
C GLU A 108 3.41 4.65 -8.72
N THR A 109 3.58 3.33 -8.78
CA THR A 109 3.12 2.51 -9.91
C THR A 109 1.61 2.60 -10.07
N ILE A 110 0.85 2.41 -8.98
CA ILE A 110 -0.61 2.50 -9.02
C ILE A 110 -1.08 3.94 -9.27
N GLY A 111 -0.38 4.95 -8.75
CA GLY A 111 -0.66 6.36 -9.04
C GLY A 111 -0.58 6.66 -10.54
N SER A 112 0.52 6.25 -11.16
CA SER A 112 0.74 6.33 -12.61
C SER A 112 -0.35 5.59 -13.41
N ALA A 113 -0.67 4.35 -13.04
CA ALA A 113 -1.69 3.55 -13.71
C ALA A 113 -3.11 4.14 -13.58
N LEU A 114 -3.43 4.73 -12.44
CA LEU A 114 -4.72 5.38 -12.21
C LEU A 114 -4.86 6.71 -12.96
N ASN A 115 -3.75 7.40 -13.22
CA ASN A 115 -3.73 8.66 -13.97
C ASN A 115 -3.81 8.44 -15.49
N ARG A 116 -3.04 7.50 -16.05
CA ARG A 116 -3.07 7.12 -17.48
C ARG A 116 -4.45 6.68 -17.96
N ASN A 117 -5.18 5.95 -17.12
CA ASN A 117 -6.53 5.48 -17.47
C ASN A 117 -7.64 6.55 -17.29
N SER A 118 -7.29 7.83 -17.21
CA SER A 118 -8.25 8.95 -17.21
C SER A 118 -8.35 9.64 -18.58
N THR A 119 -7.31 9.51 -19.41
CA THR A 119 -7.24 10.16 -20.72
C THR A 119 -7.90 9.36 -21.83
N ASN A 120 -8.19 8.07 -21.62
CA ASN A 120 -8.77 7.19 -22.64
C ASN A 120 -10.30 6.97 -22.49
N GLY A 121 -10.99 7.81 -21.71
CA GLY A 121 -12.40 7.63 -21.37
C GLY A 121 -13.37 8.65 -21.98
N HIS A 122 -12.91 9.53 -22.87
CA HIS A 122 -13.71 10.66 -23.36
C HIS A 122 -13.91 10.66 -24.89
N ASP A 123 -14.12 9.50 -25.52
CA ASP A 123 -14.38 9.49 -26.96
C ASP A 123 -15.18 8.29 -27.50
N SER A 124 -16.20 7.81 -26.80
CA SER A 124 -17.02 6.70 -27.34
C SER A 124 -18.53 6.77 -27.09
N TYR A 125 -19.08 7.90 -26.67
CA TYR A 125 -20.54 8.08 -26.55
C TYR A 125 -21.02 9.41 -27.15
N MET A 126 -20.58 9.72 -28.38
CA MET A 126 -21.16 10.81 -29.16
C MET A 126 -21.15 10.55 -30.68
N LYS A 127 -21.39 9.30 -31.08
CA LYS A 127 -21.82 8.95 -32.44
C LYS A 127 -22.85 7.83 -32.37
N MET A 128 -24.12 8.21 -32.34
CA MET A 128 -25.26 7.60 -33.03
C MET A 128 -26.49 8.47 -32.80
#